data_AF-A0A498IWL0-F1
#
_entry.id   AF-A0A498IWL0-F1
#
_cell.length_a   1.000
_cell.length_b   1.000
_cell.length_c   1.000
_cell.angle_alpha   90.00
_cell.angle_beta   90.00
_cell.angle_gamma   90.00
#
_symmetry.space_group_name_H-M   'P 1'
#
loop_
_entity.id
_entity.type
_entity.pdbx_description
1 polymer ?
#
loop_
_entity_poly.entity_id
_entity_poly.type
_entity_poly.pdbx_seq_one_letter_code
_entity_poly.pdbx_strand_id
1 'polypeptide(L)'
;MPMEAGKDEYGALLGACRIHNNIELAEEAAEKLFALDPENAGRYILLAIMYEDVRRWADAGRVRKLLRDNNVKKSRWIVSHIWSGR
;
A
#
# COMPACT_ATOMS: atom_id res chain seq x y z
N MET A 1 2.94 -23.63 -14.95
CA MET A 1 3.99 -23.20 -13.99
C MET A 1 3.37 -22.06 -13.17
N PRO A 2 3.13 -22.18 -11.86
CA PRO A 2 2.63 -21.03 -11.10
C PRO A 2 3.82 -20.09 -10.91
N MET A 3 3.87 -19.04 -11.73
CA MET A 3 4.81 -17.94 -11.54
C MET A 3 4.22 -17.07 -10.45
N GLU A 4 5.00 -16.72 -9.41
CA GLU A 4 4.54 -15.75 -8.43
C GLU A 4 4.24 -14.44 -9.14
N ALA A 5 3.02 -13.92 -8.93
CA ALA A 5 2.58 -12.69 -9.53
C ALA A 5 3.48 -11.52 -9.08
N GLY A 6 3.86 -10.67 -10.02
CA GLY A 6 4.65 -9.49 -9.74
C GLY A 6 3.81 -8.33 -9.20
N LYS A 7 4.50 -7.22 -8.94
CA LYS A 7 3.90 -5.99 -8.39
C LYS A 7 2.84 -5.36 -9.32
N ASP A 8 2.93 -5.61 -10.62
CA ASP A 8 2.03 -5.01 -11.62
C ASP A 8 0.74 -5.83 -11.72
N GLU A 9 0.85 -7.15 -11.60
CA GLU A 9 -0.27 -8.11 -11.57
C GLU A 9 -1.14 -7.91 -10.33
N TYR A 10 -0.53 -7.81 -9.15
CA TYR A 10 -1.28 -7.48 -7.93
C TYR A 10 -1.85 -6.05 -7.98
N GLY A 11 -1.17 -5.12 -8.66
CA GLY A 11 -1.68 -3.76 -8.88
C GLY A 11 -2.94 -3.75 -9.75
N ALA A 12 -2.94 -4.53 -10.84
CA ALA A 12 -4.10 -4.73 -11.69
C ALA A 12 -5.24 -5.42 -10.92
N LEU A 13 -4.92 -6.44 -10.12
CA LEU A 13 -5.89 -7.13 -9.28
C LEU A 13 -6.56 -6.18 -8.28
N LEU A 14 -5.78 -5.36 -7.56
CA LEU A 14 -6.29 -4.38 -6.61
C LEU A 14 -7.20 -3.34 -7.30
N GLY A 15 -6.83 -2.90 -8.51
CA GLY A 15 -7.65 -2.03 -9.33
C GLY A 15 -9.00 -2.67 -9.71
N ALA A 16 -8.98 -3.95 -10.09
CA ALA A 16 -10.20 -4.71 -10.39
C ALA A 16 -11.07 -4.90 -9.13
N CYS A 17 -10.45 -5.17 -7.98
CA CYS A 17 -11.16 -5.30 -6.70
C CYS A 17 -11.93 -4.02 -6.35
N ARG A 18 -11.38 -2.83 -6.66
CA ARG A 18 -12.09 -1.56 -6.48
C ARG A 18 -13.37 -1.49 -7.32
N ILE A 19 -13.29 -1.90 -8.59
CA ILE A 19 -14.44 -1.85 -9.52
C ILE A 19 -15.56 -2.80 -9.06
N HIS A 20 -15.19 -3.99 -8.57
CA HIS A 20 -16.14 -5.00 -8.11
C HIS A 20 -16.49 -4.91 -6.62
N ASN A 21 -15.94 -3.93 -5.91
CA ASN A 21 -16.10 -3.71 -4.48
C ASN A 21 -15.78 -4.94 -3.60
N ASN A 22 -14.78 -5.73 -4.02
CA ASN A 22 -14.34 -6.92 -3.30
C ASN A 22 -13.20 -6.55 -2.34
N ILE A 23 -13.55 -6.27 -1.09
CA ILE A 23 -12.59 -5.82 -0.07
C ILE A 23 -11.65 -6.93 0.40
N GLU A 24 -12.15 -8.15 0.57
CA GLU A 24 -11.33 -9.27 1.07
C GLU A 24 -10.17 -9.55 0.11
N LEU A 25 -10.46 -9.64 -1.19
CA LEU A 25 -9.43 -9.85 -2.21
C LEU A 25 -8.50 -8.64 -2.35
N ALA A 26 -9.01 -7.43 -2.11
CA ALA A 26 -8.20 -6.20 -2.11
C ALA A 26 -7.21 -6.18 -0.94
N GLU A 27 -7.59 -6.66 0.24
CA GLU A 27 -6.70 -6.77 1.39
C GLU A 27 -5.53 -7.70 1.07
N GLU A 28 -5.80 -8.90 0.55
CA GLU A 28 -4.76 -9.86 0.16
C GLU A 28 -3.81 -9.28 -0.90
N ALA A 29 -4.36 -8.67 -1.95
CA ALA A 29 -3.57 -8.06 -3.01
C ALA A 29 -2.71 -6.90 -2.47
N ALA A 30 -3.27 -6.06 -1.60
CA ALA A 30 -2.57 -4.92 -1.02
C ALA A 30 -1.44 -5.36 -0.07
N GLU A 31 -1.64 -6.41 0.73
CA GLU A 31 -0.58 -6.95 1.59
C GLU A 31 0.63 -7.43 0.77
N LYS A 32 0.39 -8.14 -0.34
CA LYS A 32 1.45 -8.56 -1.26
C LYS A 32 2.15 -7.34 -1.87
N LEU A 33 1.38 -6.31 -2.25
CA LEU A 33 1.92 -5.08 -2.80
C LEU A 33 2.75 -4.28 -1.79
N PHE A 34 2.38 -4.27 -0.52
CA PHE A 34 3.15 -3.61 0.54
C PHE A 34 4.46 -4.35 0.81
N ALA A 35 4.50 -5.67 0.65
CA ALA A 35 5.75 -6.42 0.73
C ALA A 35 6.65 -6.19 -0.51
N LEU A 36 6.06 -6.14 -1.71
CA LEU A 36 6.81 -6.05 -2.98
C LEU A 36 7.29 -4.64 -3.32
N ASP A 37 6.48 -3.62 -3.06
CA ASP A 37 6.83 -2.22 -3.32
C ASP A 37 6.15 -1.32 -2.26
N PRO A 38 6.74 -1.29 -1.04
CA PRO A 38 6.24 -0.53 0.10
C PRO A 38 6.32 0.99 -0.10
N GLU A 39 7.05 1.46 -1.12
CA GLU A 39 7.28 2.89 -1.36
C GLU A 39 6.13 3.53 -2.15
N ASN A 40 5.28 2.71 -2.78
CA ASN A 40 4.20 3.20 -3.61
C ASN A 40 3.00 3.63 -2.78
N ALA A 41 2.98 4.92 -2.45
CA ALA A 41 1.89 5.56 -1.70
C ALA A 41 0.50 5.33 -2.32
N GLY A 42 0.42 5.23 -3.66
CA GLY A 42 -0.84 5.03 -4.37
C GLY A 42 -1.56 3.76 -3.94
N ARG A 43 -0.82 2.70 -3.59
CA ARG A 43 -1.39 1.41 -3.19
C ARG A 43 -2.01 1.46 -1.80
N TYR A 44 -1.38 2.18 -0.87
CA TYR A 44 -1.94 2.43 0.47
C TYR A 44 -3.18 3.31 0.37
N ILE A 45 -3.14 4.36 -0.44
CA ILE A 45 -4.27 5.27 -0.64
C ILE A 45 -5.45 4.51 -1.24
N LEU A 46 -5.21 3.65 -2.24
CA LEU A 46 -6.25 2.87 -2.90
C LEU A 46 -6.98 1.95 -1.91
N LEU A 47 -6.25 1.21 -1.09
CA LEU A 47 -6.85 0.35 -0.06
C LEU A 47 -7.63 1.17 0.99
N ALA A 48 -7.11 2.33 1.39
CA ALA A 48 -7.80 3.22 2.33
C ALA A 48 -9.13 3.75 1.76
N ILE A 49 -9.16 4.12 0.47
CA ILE A 49 -10.39 4.56 -0.21
C ILE A 49 -11.41 3.40 -0.23
N MET A 50 -10.98 2.19 -0.59
CA MET A 50 -11.88 1.04 -0.60
C MET A 50 -12.48 0.76 0.80
N TYR A 51 -11.69 0.90 1.86
CA TYR A 51 -12.22 0.82 3.22
C TYR A 51 -13.25 1.91 3.55
N GLU A 52 -13.06 3.12 3.03
CA GLU A 52 -14.01 4.23 3.20
C GLU A 52 -15.34 3.93 2.49
N ASP A 53 -15.29 3.35 1.29
CA ASP A 53 -16.47 2.96 0.51
C ASP A 53 -17.36 1.96 1.26
N VAL A 54 -16.76 1.05 2.04
CA VAL A 54 -17.48 0.08 2.89
C VAL A 54 -17.65 0.53 4.34
N ARG A 55 -17.44 1.82 4.64
CA ARG A 55 -17.60 2.43 5.98
C ARG A 55 -16.69 1.84 7.07
N ARG A 56 -15.57 1.21 6.68
CA ARG A 56 -14.51 0.72 7.58
C ARG A 56 -13.47 1.81 7.87
N TRP A 57 -13.94 2.95 8.40
CA TRP A 57 -13.11 4.14 8.64
C TRP A 57 -11.89 3.89 9.54
N ALA A 58 -12.02 2.99 10.51
CA ALA A 58 -10.92 2.61 11.39
C ALA A 58 -9.77 1.94 10.62
N ASP A 59 -10.09 1.12 9.62
CA ASP A 59 -9.11 0.40 8.81
C ASP A 59 -8.46 1.35 7.80
N ALA A 60 -9.24 2.22 7.18
CA ALA A 60 -8.72 3.32 6.38
C ALA A 60 -7.73 4.19 7.18
N GLY A 61 -8.06 4.52 8.43
CA GLY A 61 -7.19 5.26 9.35
C GLY A 61 -5.88 4.53 9.65
N ARG A 62 -5.93 3.22 9.86
CA ARG A 62 -4.74 2.37 10.07
C ARG A 62 -3.82 2.38 8.86
N VAL A 63 -4.37 2.19 7.66
CA VAL A 63 -3.59 2.20 6.40
C VAL A 63 -2.96 3.57 6.16
N ARG A 64 -3.71 4.67 6.37
CA ARG A 64 -3.17 6.04 6.26
C ARG A 64 -2.07 6.31 7.27
N LYS A 65 -2.14 5.73 8.48
CA LYS A 65 -1.06 5.81 9.47
C LYS A 65 0.18 5.05 9.00
N LEU A 66 0.01 3.82 8.53
CA LEU A 66 1.10 3.01 7.95
C LEU A 66 1.84 3.76 6.83
N LEU A 67 1.10 4.39 5.91
CA LEU A 67 1.69 5.21 4.85
C LEU A 67 2.55 6.35 5.40
N ARG A 68 2.05 7.09 6.40
CA ARG A 68 2.82 8.16 7.05
C ARG A 68 4.07 7.62 7.72
N ASP A 69 3.96 6.53 8.45
CA ASP A 69 5.08 5.94 9.18
C ASP A 69 6.18 5.44 8.20
N ASN A 70 5.79 4.85 7.08
CA ASN A 70 6.74 4.47 6.02
C ASN A 70 7.40 5.68 5.35
N ASN A 71 6.63 6.73 5.05
CA ASN A 71 7.21 7.96 4.50
C ASN A 71 8.15 8.65 5.49
N VAL A 72 7.82 8.68 6.79
CA VAL A 72 8.70 9.25 7.83
C VAL A 72 10.00 8.44 7.96
N LYS A 73 9.94 7.11 7.90
CA LYS A 73 11.15 6.26 7.86
C LYS A 73 12.03 6.58 6.65
N LYS A 74 11.44 6.77 5.47
CA LYS A 74 12.17 7.14 4.25
C LYS A 74 12.77 8.53 4.33
N SER A 75 12.02 9.54 4.79
CA SER A 75 12.55 10.88 5.03
C SER A 75 13.74 10.81 5.99
N ARG A 76 13.61 10.10 7.12
CA ARG A 76 14.71 9.89 8.07
C ARG A 76 15.94 9.24 7.43
N TRP A 77 15.74 8.20 6.62
CA TRP A 77 16.84 7.55 5.90
C TRP A 77 17.53 8.52 4.93
N ILE A 78 16.77 9.30 4.17
CA ILE A 78 17.30 10.31 3.24
C ILE A 78 18.11 11.38 3.98
N VAL A 79 17.57 11.98 5.06
CA VAL A 79 18.35 12.99 5.82
C VAL A 79 19.56 12.38 6.50
N SER A 80 19.51 11.13 6.98
CA SER A 80 20.67 10.44 7.54
C SER A 80 21.76 10.23 6.50
N HIS A 81 21.41 9.89 5.26
CA HIS A 81 22.37 9.67 4.19
C HIS A 81 22.98 10.99 3.70
N ILE A 82 22.20 12.07 3.66
CA ILE A 82 22.67 13.41 3.27
C ILE A 82 23.54 14.07 4.35
N TRP A 83 23.28 13.80 5.64
CA TRP A 83 24.04 14.41 6.75
C TRP A 83 25.22 13.58 7.27
N SER A 84 25.37 12.31 6.85
CA SER A 84 26.50 11.45 7.23
C SER A 84 27.74 11.60 6.34
N GLY A 85 27.75 12.55 5.40
CA GLY A 85 28.85 12.82 4.48
C GLY A 85 29.64 14.10 4.78
N ARG A 86 29.83 14.46 6.06
CA ARG A 86 30.76 15.52 6.48
C ARG A 86 31.92 14.94 7.27
#